data_AF-A0A815ECX7-F1
#
_entry.id   AF-A0A815ECX7-F1
#
_cell.length_a   1.000
_cell.length_b   1.000
_cell.length_c   1.000
_cell.angle_alpha   90.00
_cell.angle_beta   90.00
_cell.angle_gamma   90.00
#
_symmetry.space_group_name_H-M   'P 1'
#
loop_
_entity.id
_entity.type
_entity.pdbx_description
1 polymer ?
#
loop_
_entity_poly.entity_id
_entity_poly.type
_entity_poly.pdbx_seq_one_letter_code
_entity_poly.pdbx_strand_id
1 'polypeptide(L)'
;TSDLIHSLIVRVDQSEIKIHDKEKECSNLEKSLINLQSEIESRVDYNQFERLCDELQRALDREKQAQELLNEQNNQLKSLTDIIHQTQNEKDFIQEKFNQIMQNEIHSKDKIQHLNKAHQQMDENVKRAEKAIRLVVSDKEAISAYCTRINSVLNVTEKRGVDNVEQLITQLHALAQLPQNFDQKRSPPEMALCQSMALGFVNLLNRLKELLNTNSKDIESLKEHCQMLTEQFRQTSAEEISQMDSSQTIIVQAHPVRVQVNHHPQSAFKPIKSEQHDD
;
A
#
# COMPACT_ATOMS: atom_id res chain seq x y z
N THR A 1 11.10 -117.98 128.02
CA THR A 1 12.21 -117.93 127.05
C THR A 1 11.71 -117.70 125.62
N SER A 2 10.60 -118.31 125.19
CA SER A 2 10.00 -118.09 123.85
C SER A 2 9.52 -116.64 123.62
N ASP A 3 8.84 -116.00 124.58
CA ASP A 3 8.34 -114.62 124.43
C ASP A 3 9.43 -113.55 124.30
N LEU A 4 10.58 -113.76 124.94
CA LEU A 4 11.71 -112.83 124.88
C LEU A 4 12.37 -112.86 123.50
N ILE A 5 12.47 -114.07 122.91
CA ILE A 5 13.00 -114.28 121.56
C ILE A 5 12.02 -113.68 120.53
N HIS A 6 10.72 -113.88 120.69
CA HIS A 6 9.72 -113.31 119.79
C HIS A 6 9.69 -111.78 119.85
N SER A 7 9.79 -111.19 121.05
CA SER A 7 9.92 -109.74 121.23
C SER A 7 11.21 -109.17 120.60
N LEU A 8 12.33 -109.89 120.71
CA LEU A 8 13.59 -109.51 120.06
C LEU A 8 13.49 -109.55 118.54
N ILE A 9 12.88 -110.60 117.97
CA ILE A 9 12.65 -110.73 116.52
C ILE A 9 11.77 -109.57 116.02
N VAL A 10 10.64 -109.30 116.69
CA VAL A 10 9.75 -108.20 116.30
C VAL A 10 10.44 -106.84 116.35
N ARG A 11 11.31 -106.59 117.34
CA ARG A 11 12.08 -105.33 117.40
C ARG A 11 13.15 -105.25 116.31
N VAL A 12 13.79 -106.37 115.96
CA VAL A 12 14.77 -106.44 114.87
C VAL A 12 14.06 -106.17 113.55
N ASP A 13 12.94 -106.85 113.26
CA ASP A 13 12.13 -106.62 112.06
C ASP A 13 11.63 -105.17 111.98
N GLN A 14 11.18 -104.59 113.10
CA GLN A 14 10.78 -103.17 113.15
C GLN A 14 11.96 -102.22 112.94
N SER A 15 13.16 -102.58 113.39
CA SER A 15 14.36 -101.78 113.16
C SER A 15 14.81 -101.88 111.70
N GLU A 16 14.72 -103.05 111.08
CA GLU A 16 15.02 -103.26 109.67
C GLU A 16 14.04 -102.52 108.76
N ILE A 17 12.74 -102.54 109.08
CA ILE A 17 11.74 -101.73 108.36
C ILE A 17 12.05 -100.24 108.50
N LYS A 18 12.38 -99.75 109.70
CA LYS A 18 12.75 -98.34 109.91
C LYS A 18 14.04 -97.96 109.16
N ILE A 19 15.02 -98.84 109.12
CA ILE A 19 16.25 -98.64 108.35
C ILE A 19 15.90 -98.56 106.86
N HIS A 20 15.09 -99.49 106.35
CA HIS A 20 14.67 -99.52 104.95
C HIS A 20 13.85 -98.28 104.55
N ASP A 21 12.93 -97.82 105.40
CA ASP A 21 12.16 -96.61 105.19
C ASP A 21 13.07 -95.37 105.17
N LYS A 22 14.09 -95.33 106.05
CA LYS A 22 15.08 -94.25 106.07
C LYS A 22 16.01 -94.28 104.87
N GLU A 23 16.42 -95.46 104.40
CA GLU A 23 17.19 -95.62 103.16
C GLU A 23 16.40 -95.14 101.94
N LYS A 24 15.09 -95.44 101.90
CA LYS A 24 14.20 -94.97 100.84
C LYS A 24 14.00 -93.45 100.89
N GLU A 25 13.87 -92.88 102.09
CA GLU A 25 13.81 -91.43 102.29
C GLU A 25 15.12 -90.74 101.84
N CYS A 26 16.28 -91.29 102.21
CA CYS A 26 17.59 -90.82 101.75
C CYS A 26 17.70 -90.88 100.22
N SER A 27 17.30 -92.00 99.59
CA SER A 27 17.34 -92.13 98.12
C SER A 27 16.42 -91.12 97.42
N ASN A 28 15.25 -90.81 98.00
CA ASN A 28 14.34 -89.80 97.45
C ASN A 28 14.87 -88.38 97.62
N LEU A 29 15.53 -88.09 98.74
CA LEU A 29 16.20 -86.81 98.99
C LEU A 29 17.37 -86.61 98.04
N GLU A 30 18.19 -87.64 97.81
CA GLU A 30 19.28 -87.61 96.82
C GLU A 30 18.76 -87.32 95.41
N LYS A 31 17.70 -87.99 94.96
CA LYS A 31 17.06 -87.71 93.67
C LYS A 31 16.54 -86.27 93.58
N SER A 32 15.95 -85.76 94.66
CA SER A 32 15.45 -84.38 94.71
C SER A 32 16.60 -83.37 94.68
N LEU A 33 17.72 -83.67 95.34
CA LEU A 33 18.94 -82.85 95.33
C LEU A 33 19.56 -82.78 93.94
N ILE A 34 19.66 -83.92 93.25
CA ILE A 34 20.16 -84.00 91.87
C ILE A 34 19.26 -83.20 90.93
N ASN A 35 17.93 -83.31 91.06
CA ASN A 35 16.99 -82.54 90.24
C ASN A 35 17.09 -81.03 90.50
N LEU A 36 17.24 -80.60 91.75
CA LEU A 36 17.44 -79.19 92.10
C LEU A 36 18.77 -78.64 91.56
N GLN A 37 19.85 -79.42 91.65
CA GLN A 37 21.13 -79.06 91.06
C GLN A 37 21.02 -78.91 89.53
N SER A 38 20.36 -79.85 88.86
CA SER A 38 20.07 -79.75 87.42
C SER A 38 19.24 -78.52 87.06
N GLU A 39 18.24 -78.16 87.86
CA GLU A 39 17.41 -76.97 87.60
C GLU A 39 18.21 -75.68 87.79
N ILE A 40 19.07 -75.62 88.82
CA ILE A 40 19.97 -74.48 89.06
C ILE A 40 20.98 -74.34 87.91
N GLU A 41 21.57 -75.44 87.44
CA GLU A 41 22.51 -75.46 86.30
C GLU A 41 21.83 -75.09 84.97
N SER A 42 20.52 -75.34 84.83
CA SER A 42 19.75 -74.99 83.64
C SER A 42 19.37 -73.50 83.54
N ARG A 43 19.53 -72.73 84.63
CA ARG A 43 19.20 -71.31 84.63
C ARG A 43 20.31 -70.51 83.96
N VAL A 44 19.90 -69.60 83.08
CA VAL A 44 20.82 -68.66 82.42
C VAL A 44 21.46 -67.79 83.50
N ASP A 45 22.79 -67.69 83.46
CA ASP A 45 23.53 -66.80 84.35
C ASP A 45 23.03 -65.36 84.18
N TYR A 46 22.79 -64.68 85.31
CA TYR A 46 22.24 -63.33 85.30
C TYR A 46 23.10 -62.37 84.48
N ASN A 47 24.43 -62.51 84.54
CA ASN A 47 25.34 -61.66 83.75
C ASN A 47 25.22 -61.90 82.24
N GLN A 48 24.88 -63.13 81.83
CA GLN A 48 24.66 -63.45 80.42
C GLN A 48 23.35 -62.84 79.92
N PHE A 49 22.29 -62.89 80.74
CA PHE A 49 21.02 -62.23 80.45
C PHE A 49 21.16 -60.70 80.37
N GLU A 50 21.89 -60.09 81.31
CA GLU A 50 22.15 -58.66 81.33
C GLU A 50 22.90 -58.20 80.07
N ARG A 51 23.93 -58.93 79.64
CA ARG A 51 24.65 -58.65 78.38
C ARG A 51 23.74 -58.73 77.16
N LEU A 52 22.84 -59.71 77.10
CA LEU A 52 21.86 -59.83 76.02
C LEU A 52 20.88 -58.65 76.00
N CYS A 53 20.45 -58.19 77.18
CA CYS A 53 19.61 -57.00 77.29
C CYS A 53 20.34 -55.73 76.81
N ASP A 54 21.60 -55.56 77.21
CA ASP A 54 22.44 -54.43 76.78
C ASP A 54 22.69 -54.44 75.26
N GLU A 55 22.87 -55.63 74.68
CA GLU A 55 23.07 -55.79 73.24
C GLU A 55 21.78 -55.54 72.46
N LEU A 56 20.63 -55.98 72.99
CA LEU A 56 19.31 -55.68 72.43
C LEU A 56 19.00 -54.18 72.48
N GLN A 57 19.32 -53.51 73.60
CA GLN A 57 19.14 -52.08 73.75
C GLN A 57 20.02 -51.31 72.73
N ARG A 58 21.28 -51.71 72.57
CA ARG A 58 22.18 -51.14 71.55
C ARG A 58 21.67 -51.39 70.13
N ALA A 59 21.11 -52.56 69.85
CA ALA A 59 20.51 -52.86 68.55
C ALA A 59 19.27 -51.98 68.29
N LEU A 60 18.42 -51.77 69.30
CA LEU A 60 17.25 -50.90 69.22
C LEU A 60 17.64 -49.44 68.97
N ASP A 61 18.70 -48.95 69.63
CA ASP A 61 19.15 -47.58 69.42
C ASP A 61 19.76 -47.38 68.02
N ARG A 62 20.49 -48.38 67.50
CA ARG A 62 20.94 -48.38 66.10
C ARG A 62 19.78 -48.39 65.12
N GLU A 63 18.73 -49.18 65.40
CA GLU A 63 17.54 -49.25 64.54
C GLU A 63 16.80 -47.90 64.51
N LYS A 64 16.65 -47.23 65.66
CA LYS A 64 16.06 -45.89 65.73
C LYS A 64 16.86 -44.88 64.90
N GLN A 65 18.18 -44.88 65.03
CA GLN A 65 19.06 -44.01 64.23
C GLN A 65 18.94 -44.31 62.72
N ALA A 66 18.89 -45.58 62.34
CA ALA A 66 18.69 -45.98 60.96
C ALA A 66 17.34 -45.49 60.41
N GLN A 67 16.28 -45.56 61.20
CA GLN A 67 14.96 -45.06 60.83
C GLN A 67 14.92 -43.54 60.69
N GLU A 68 15.59 -42.80 61.57
CA GLU A 68 15.77 -41.35 61.46
C GLU A 68 16.50 -40.98 60.17
N LEU A 69 17.60 -41.67 59.86
CA LEU A 69 18.37 -41.44 58.63
C LEU A 69 17.54 -41.76 57.38
N LEU A 70 16.76 -42.85 57.38
CA LEU A 70 15.85 -43.21 56.30
C LEU A 70 14.79 -42.12 56.06
N ASN A 71 14.23 -41.57 57.13
CA ASN A 71 13.27 -40.47 57.02
C ASN A 71 13.91 -39.21 56.43
N GLU A 72 15.14 -38.87 56.84
CA GLU A 72 15.89 -37.76 56.28
C GLU A 72 16.19 -37.95 54.79
N GLN A 73 16.67 -39.13 54.39
CA GLN A 73 16.92 -39.47 52.99
C GLN A 73 15.64 -39.42 52.15
N ASN A 74 14.51 -39.89 52.69
CA ASN A 74 13.23 -39.81 51.99
C ASN A 74 12.78 -38.36 51.78
N ASN A 75 12.99 -37.48 52.78
CA ASN A 75 12.72 -36.05 52.65
C ASN A 75 13.64 -35.38 51.61
N GLN A 76 14.94 -35.74 51.60
CA GLN A 76 15.89 -35.26 50.60
C GLN A 76 15.50 -35.71 49.19
N LEU A 77 15.08 -36.97 49.02
CA LEU A 77 14.63 -37.50 47.73
C LEU A 77 13.37 -36.77 47.22
N LYS A 78 12.43 -36.47 48.12
CA LYS A 78 11.23 -35.70 47.79
C LYS A 78 11.59 -34.28 47.32
N SER A 79 12.47 -33.60 48.06
CA SER A 79 12.96 -32.27 47.68
C SER A 79 13.66 -32.27 46.30
N LEU A 80 14.52 -33.24 46.05
CA LEU A 80 15.17 -33.40 44.74
C LEU A 80 14.15 -33.65 43.61
N THR A 81 13.12 -34.45 43.89
CA THR A 81 12.04 -34.71 42.92
C THR A 81 11.28 -33.43 42.60
N ASP A 82 10.97 -32.60 43.61
CA ASP A 82 10.31 -31.31 43.40
C ASP A 82 11.19 -30.35 42.58
N ILE A 83 12.51 -30.30 42.84
CA ILE A 83 13.46 -29.50 42.06
C ILE A 83 13.53 -29.97 40.60
N ILE A 84 13.52 -31.29 40.35
CA ILE A 84 13.51 -31.85 38.99
C ILE A 84 12.24 -31.42 38.26
N HIS A 85 11.08 -31.52 38.90
CA HIS A 85 9.82 -31.08 38.31
C HIS A 85 9.81 -29.59 38.00
N GLN A 86 10.32 -28.76 38.91
CA GLN A 86 10.43 -27.32 38.67
C GLN A 86 11.37 -27.02 37.50
N THR A 87 12.54 -27.65 37.46
CA THR A 87 13.52 -27.48 36.38
C THR A 87 12.94 -27.89 35.03
N GLN A 88 12.15 -28.97 35.00
CA GLN A 88 11.49 -29.43 33.78
C GLN A 88 10.43 -28.43 33.31
N ASN A 89 9.62 -27.87 34.23
CA ASN A 89 8.65 -26.82 33.88
C ASN A 89 9.33 -25.55 33.35
N GLU A 90 10.44 -25.13 33.97
CA GLU A 90 11.23 -23.98 33.51
C GLU A 90 11.82 -24.22 32.12
N LYS A 91 12.36 -25.41 31.87
CA LYS A 91 12.84 -25.82 30.54
C LYS A 91 11.74 -25.77 29.49
N ASP A 92 10.56 -26.30 29.80
CA ASP A 92 9.44 -26.34 28.85
C ASP A 92 8.94 -24.92 28.53
N PHE A 93 8.89 -24.05 29.54
CA PHE A 93 8.57 -22.63 29.35
C PHE A 93 9.61 -21.91 28.47
N ILE A 94 10.90 -22.12 28.71
CA ILE A 94 11.99 -21.54 27.90
C ILE A 94 11.87 -22.03 26.45
N GLN A 95 11.59 -23.32 26.24
CA GLN A 95 11.41 -23.89 24.92
C GLN A 95 10.23 -23.26 24.18
N GLU A 96 9.10 -23.04 24.87
CA GLU A 96 7.93 -22.36 24.30
C GLU A 96 8.28 -20.92 23.89
N LYS A 97 8.96 -20.17 24.76
CA LYS A 97 9.38 -18.80 24.47
C LYS A 97 10.37 -18.72 23.32
N PHE A 98 11.31 -19.67 23.24
CA PHE A 98 12.23 -19.76 22.12
C PHE A 98 11.51 -20.00 20.79
N ASN A 99 10.54 -20.92 20.77
CA ASN A 99 9.72 -21.18 19.59
C ASN A 99 8.89 -19.94 19.17
N GLN A 100 8.32 -19.20 20.12
CA GLN A 100 7.60 -17.95 19.86
C GLN A 100 8.53 -16.89 19.22
N ILE A 101 9.74 -16.72 19.76
CA ILE A 101 10.74 -15.78 19.21
C ILE A 101 11.13 -16.18 17.78
N MET A 102 11.42 -17.47 17.54
CA MET A 102 11.80 -17.97 16.23
C MET A 102 10.69 -17.75 15.18
N GLN A 103 9.44 -18.00 15.55
CA GLN A 103 8.32 -17.70 14.65
C GLN A 103 8.21 -16.20 14.37
N ASN A 104 8.32 -15.34 15.38
CA ASN A 104 8.28 -13.89 15.18
C ASN A 104 9.40 -13.39 14.26
N GLU A 105 10.60 -13.99 14.36
CA GLU A 105 11.73 -13.65 13.49
C GLU A 105 11.48 -14.04 12.03
N ILE A 106 10.92 -15.23 11.78
CA ILE A 106 10.51 -15.67 10.43
C ILE A 106 9.48 -14.70 9.84
N HIS A 107 8.42 -14.38 10.58
CA HIS A 107 7.39 -13.45 10.12
C HIS A 107 7.94 -12.04 9.87
N SER A 108 8.87 -11.59 10.71
CA SER A 108 9.55 -10.30 10.54
C SER A 108 10.39 -10.28 9.25
N LYS A 109 11.13 -11.36 8.98
CA LYS A 109 11.93 -11.51 7.76
C LYS A 109 11.06 -11.50 6.50
N ASP A 110 9.96 -12.23 6.50
CA ASP A 110 9.00 -12.24 5.38
C ASP A 110 8.42 -10.85 5.15
N LYS A 111 8.01 -10.17 6.22
CA LYS A 111 7.51 -8.78 6.15
C LYS A 111 8.53 -7.83 5.56
N ILE A 112 9.80 -7.92 5.97
CA ILE A 112 10.89 -7.10 5.42
C ILE A 112 11.07 -7.40 3.93
N GLN A 113 11.02 -8.66 3.51
CA GLN A 113 11.14 -9.02 2.10
C GLN A 113 9.99 -8.45 1.26
N HIS A 114 8.75 -8.48 1.77
CA HIS A 114 7.60 -7.87 1.13
C HIS A 114 7.73 -6.35 1.03
N LEU A 115 8.16 -5.68 2.10
CA LEU A 115 8.40 -4.24 2.12
C LEU A 115 9.50 -3.84 1.13
N ASN A 116 10.58 -4.59 1.03
CA ASN A 116 11.65 -4.34 0.06
C ASN A 116 11.17 -4.46 -1.38
N LYS A 117 10.35 -5.50 -1.70
CA LYS A 117 9.75 -5.64 -3.03
C LYS A 117 8.81 -4.47 -3.35
N ALA A 118 7.96 -4.09 -2.40
CA ALA A 118 7.05 -2.96 -2.57
C ALA A 118 7.81 -1.65 -2.77
N HIS A 119 8.91 -1.43 -2.02
CA HIS A 119 9.76 -0.26 -2.17
C HIS A 119 10.41 -0.21 -3.55
N GLN A 120 10.98 -1.32 -4.05
CA GLN A 120 11.54 -1.40 -5.40
C GLN A 120 10.51 -1.08 -6.48
N GLN A 121 9.31 -1.64 -6.40
CA GLN A 121 8.23 -1.35 -7.33
C GLN A 121 7.82 0.12 -7.30
N MET A 122 7.75 0.71 -6.10
CA MET A 122 7.43 2.14 -5.95
C MET A 122 8.52 3.01 -6.57
N ASP A 123 9.79 2.69 -6.36
CA ASP A 123 10.93 3.39 -6.94
C ASP A 123 10.91 3.36 -8.48
N GLU A 124 10.56 2.21 -9.07
CA GLU A 124 10.39 2.10 -10.51
C GLU A 124 9.19 2.92 -11.01
N ASN A 125 8.07 2.92 -10.27
CA ASN A 125 6.90 3.72 -10.60
C ASN A 125 7.22 5.21 -10.58
N VAL A 126 7.97 5.68 -9.57
CA VAL A 126 8.43 7.06 -9.48
C VAL A 126 9.33 7.39 -10.67
N LYS A 127 10.33 6.56 -10.98
CA LYS A 127 11.19 6.76 -12.16
C LYS A 127 10.41 6.82 -13.47
N ARG A 128 9.37 5.99 -13.62
CA ARG A 128 8.49 6.02 -14.80
C ARG A 128 7.64 7.30 -14.84
N ALA A 129 7.07 7.71 -13.72
CA ALA A 129 6.31 8.96 -13.61
C ALA A 129 7.19 10.18 -13.90
N GLU A 130 8.40 10.25 -13.36
CA GLU A 130 9.34 11.34 -13.66
C GLU A 130 9.72 11.38 -15.14
N LYS A 131 9.95 10.24 -15.77
CA LYS A 131 10.21 10.18 -17.22
C LYS A 131 9.01 10.70 -18.02
N ALA A 132 7.79 10.30 -17.65
CA ALA A 132 6.58 10.79 -18.30
C ALA A 132 6.41 12.30 -18.12
N ILE A 133 6.64 12.83 -16.90
CA ILE A 133 6.58 14.27 -16.63
C ILE A 133 7.62 15.03 -17.46
N ARG A 134 8.87 14.55 -17.51
CA ARG A 134 9.92 15.16 -18.34
C ARG A 134 9.53 15.23 -19.82
N LEU A 135 8.91 14.18 -20.35
CA LEU A 135 8.40 14.17 -21.72
C LEU A 135 7.29 15.23 -21.91
N VAL A 136 6.29 15.26 -21.02
CA VAL A 136 5.20 16.24 -21.09
C VAL A 136 5.70 17.68 -21.00
N VAL A 137 6.70 17.95 -20.16
CA VAL A 137 7.32 19.28 -20.05
C VAL A 137 8.04 19.65 -21.35
N SER A 138 8.81 18.72 -21.93
CA SER A 138 9.48 18.93 -23.22
C SER A 138 8.47 19.18 -24.35
N ASP A 139 7.39 18.40 -24.39
CA ASP A 139 6.30 18.56 -25.37
C ASP A 139 5.64 19.95 -25.24
N LYS A 140 5.37 20.38 -24.01
CA LYS A 140 4.83 21.72 -23.71
C LYS A 140 5.78 22.83 -24.15
N GLU A 141 7.07 22.71 -23.88
CA GLU A 141 8.08 23.70 -24.29
C GLU A 141 8.16 23.81 -25.81
N ALA A 142 8.11 22.68 -26.52
CA ALA A 142 8.08 22.65 -27.98
C ALA A 142 6.86 23.39 -28.54
N ILE A 143 5.66 23.08 -28.03
CA ILE A 143 4.40 23.73 -28.45
C ILE A 143 4.45 25.22 -28.13
N SER A 144 4.90 25.60 -26.93
CA SER A 144 5.02 27.01 -26.53
C SER A 144 5.96 27.79 -27.45
N ALA A 145 7.12 27.22 -27.79
CA ALA A 145 8.05 27.81 -28.73
C ALA A 145 7.43 27.95 -30.14
N TYR A 146 6.66 26.96 -30.59
CA TYR A 146 5.93 27.02 -31.86
C TYR A 146 4.89 28.14 -31.88
N CYS A 147 4.02 28.22 -30.86
CA CYS A 147 3.02 29.28 -30.72
C CYS A 147 3.67 30.67 -30.64
N THR A 148 4.81 30.79 -29.94
CA THR A 148 5.57 32.05 -29.87
C THR A 148 6.05 32.49 -31.25
N ARG A 149 6.53 31.56 -32.10
CA ARG A 149 6.92 31.86 -33.48
C ARG A 149 5.73 32.30 -34.33
N ILE A 150 4.58 31.63 -34.24
CA ILE A 150 3.35 32.07 -34.94
C ILE A 150 2.98 33.49 -34.51
N ASN A 151 2.92 33.77 -33.21
CA ASN A 151 2.58 35.08 -32.68
C ASN A 151 3.56 36.16 -33.16
N SER A 152 4.86 35.84 -33.27
CA SER A 152 5.85 36.79 -33.79
C SER A 152 5.57 37.19 -35.25
N VAL A 153 5.14 36.24 -36.09
CA VAL A 153 4.77 36.50 -37.49
C VAL A 153 3.50 37.34 -37.56
N LEU A 154 2.47 36.99 -36.79
CA LEU A 154 1.21 37.74 -36.74
C LEU A 154 1.42 39.19 -36.27
N ASN A 155 2.20 39.40 -35.21
CA ASN A 155 2.51 40.73 -34.69
C ASN A 155 3.28 41.62 -35.68
N VAL A 156 4.11 41.03 -36.55
CA VAL A 156 4.82 41.78 -37.60
C VAL A 156 3.83 42.31 -38.64
N THR A 157 2.78 41.55 -38.96
CA THR A 157 1.77 41.98 -39.94
C THR A 157 0.81 43.01 -39.36
N GLU A 158 0.41 42.87 -38.09
CA GLU A 158 -0.40 43.88 -37.39
C GLU A 158 0.26 45.26 -37.43
N LYS A 159 1.59 45.32 -37.26
CA LYS A 159 2.36 46.58 -37.26
C LYS A 159 2.63 47.16 -38.66
N ARG A 160 2.54 46.36 -39.72
CA ARG A 160 2.90 46.77 -41.10
C ARG A 160 1.71 46.99 -42.03
N GLY A 161 0.50 46.64 -41.61
CA GLY A 161 -0.73 46.86 -42.39
C GLY A 161 -0.95 45.87 -43.54
N VAL A 162 -2.02 46.10 -44.30
CA VAL A 162 -2.59 45.20 -45.33
C VAL A 162 -1.67 44.97 -46.53
N ASP A 163 -0.64 45.80 -46.72
CA ASP A 163 0.25 45.74 -47.89
C ASP A 163 1.16 44.49 -47.92
N ASN A 164 1.23 43.74 -46.82
CA ASN A 164 2.12 42.59 -46.65
C ASN A 164 1.41 41.22 -46.54
N VAL A 165 0.15 41.10 -46.99
CA VAL A 165 -0.63 39.85 -46.90
C VAL A 165 0.05 38.67 -47.59
N GLU A 166 0.71 38.87 -48.74
CA GLU A 166 1.46 37.79 -49.42
C GLU A 166 2.66 37.29 -48.61
N GLN A 167 3.37 38.21 -47.95
CA GLN A 167 4.49 37.87 -47.10
C GLN A 167 4.02 37.13 -45.84
N LEU A 168 2.88 37.53 -45.27
CA LEU A 168 2.24 36.84 -44.15
C LEU A 168 1.83 35.41 -44.52
N ILE A 169 1.14 35.23 -45.65
CA ILE A 169 0.73 33.91 -46.15
C ILE A 169 1.96 33.02 -46.32
N THR A 170 3.02 33.54 -46.93
CA THR A 170 4.26 32.78 -47.16
C THR A 170 4.96 32.38 -45.85
N GLN A 171 5.05 33.30 -44.88
CA GLN A 171 5.69 33.04 -43.58
C GLN A 171 4.88 32.06 -42.73
N LEU A 172 3.56 32.23 -42.65
CA LEU A 172 2.68 31.28 -41.95
C LEU A 172 2.69 29.91 -42.63
N HIS A 173 2.72 29.86 -43.96
CA HIS A 173 2.80 28.61 -44.69
C HIS A 173 4.10 27.85 -44.39
N ALA A 174 5.23 28.57 -44.36
CA ALA A 174 6.52 28.01 -43.98
C ALA A 174 6.53 27.52 -42.51
N LEU A 175 5.87 28.23 -41.59
CA LEU A 175 5.71 27.79 -40.20
C LEU A 175 4.76 26.58 -40.06
N ALA A 176 3.72 26.49 -40.88
CA ALA A 176 2.79 25.36 -40.89
C ALA A 176 3.43 24.08 -41.48
N GLN A 177 4.37 24.25 -42.41
CA GLN A 177 5.14 23.17 -43.03
C GLN A 177 6.49 22.93 -42.37
N LEU A 178 6.82 23.64 -41.28
CA LEU A 178 8.09 23.44 -40.59
C LEU A 178 8.23 21.94 -40.29
N PRO A 179 9.30 21.27 -40.78
CA PRO A 179 9.44 19.84 -40.57
C PRO A 179 9.41 19.56 -39.07
N GLN A 180 9.10 18.31 -38.69
CA GLN A 180 9.18 17.77 -37.33
C GLN A 180 10.63 17.80 -36.79
N ASN A 181 11.26 18.96 -36.79
CA ASN A 181 12.62 19.26 -36.38
C ASN A 181 12.70 19.56 -34.88
N PHE A 182 11.61 19.37 -34.15
CA PHE A 182 11.69 19.05 -32.72
C PHE A 182 12.02 17.57 -32.63
N ASP A 183 13.28 17.27 -32.37
CA ASP A 183 13.88 15.94 -32.15
C ASP A 183 13.15 14.74 -32.77
N GLN A 184 13.83 14.18 -33.78
CA GLN A 184 13.42 13.26 -34.84
C GLN A 184 12.73 11.92 -34.46
N LYS A 185 12.07 11.78 -33.31
CA LYS A 185 11.31 10.57 -32.95
C LYS A 185 9.94 10.79 -32.36
N ARG A 186 9.53 12.00 -31.95
CA ARG A 186 8.17 12.19 -31.40
C ARG A 186 7.76 13.66 -31.39
N SER A 187 7.00 14.09 -32.39
CA SER A 187 6.22 15.32 -32.27
C SER A 187 4.98 15.03 -31.41
N PRO A 188 4.63 15.88 -30.44
CA PRO A 188 3.40 15.72 -29.66
C PRO A 188 2.19 15.73 -30.61
N PRO A 189 1.15 14.91 -30.40
CA PRO A 189 -0.04 14.95 -31.24
C PRO A 189 -0.69 16.34 -31.26
N GLU A 190 -0.57 17.10 -30.18
CA GLU A 190 -1.04 18.48 -30.07
C GLU A 190 -0.27 19.44 -31.00
N MET A 191 1.02 19.19 -31.26
CA MET A 191 1.80 19.99 -32.21
C MET A 191 1.24 19.85 -33.64
N ALA A 192 0.82 18.64 -34.03
CA ALA A 192 0.20 18.41 -35.33
C ALA A 192 -1.13 19.18 -35.46
N LEU A 193 -1.90 19.31 -34.38
CA LEU A 193 -3.11 20.13 -34.35
C LEU A 193 -2.78 21.62 -34.54
N CYS A 194 -1.76 22.13 -33.86
CA CYS A 194 -1.30 23.52 -34.02
C CYS A 194 -0.84 23.82 -35.46
N GLN A 195 -0.10 22.89 -36.08
CA GLN A 195 0.33 23.00 -37.48
C GLN A 195 -0.86 22.95 -38.46
N SER A 196 -1.80 22.04 -38.24
CA SER A 196 -3.03 21.93 -39.04
C SER A 196 -3.86 23.22 -38.98
N MET A 197 -3.96 23.83 -37.79
CA MET A 197 -4.63 25.10 -37.60
C MET A 197 -3.95 26.23 -38.37
N ALA A 198 -2.62 26.34 -38.28
CA ALA A 198 -1.85 27.34 -39.02
C ALA A 198 -2.04 27.18 -40.54
N LEU A 199 -2.05 25.94 -41.04
CA LEU A 199 -2.34 25.66 -42.45
C LEU A 199 -3.77 26.03 -42.84
N GLY A 200 -4.75 25.77 -41.97
CA GLY A 200 -6.14 26.19 -42.17
C GLY A 200 -6.28 27.71 -42.32
N PHE A 201 -5.56 28.48 -41.49
CA PHE A 201 -5.50 29.94 -41.62
C PHE A 201 -4.89 30.38 -42.94
N VAL A 202 -3.79 29.77 -43.39
CA VAL A 202 -3.16 30.06 -44.69
C VAL A 202 -4.15 29.82 -45.83
N ASN A 203 -4.88 28.70 -45.81
CA ASN A 203 -5.88 28.38 -46.82
C ASN A 203 -7.02 29.40 -46.84
N LEU A 204 -7.49 29.85 -45.67
CA LEU A 204 -8.51 30.87 -45.57
C LEU A 204 -8.04 32.22 -46.13
N LEU A 205 -6.80 32.63 -45.81
CA LEU A 205 -6.21 33.87 -46.32
C LEU A 205 -6.07 33.84 -47.85
N ASN A 206 -5.64 32.72 -48.42
CA ASN A 206 -5.58 32.55 -49.88
C ASN A 206 -6.97 32.68 -50.53
N ARG A 207 -8.00 32.05 -49.94
CA ARG A 207 -9.38 32.16 -50.44
C ARG A 207 -9.91 33.60 -50.37
N LEU A 208 -9.66 34.31 -49.28
CA LEU A 208 -10.06 35.72 -49.14
C LEU A 208 -9.35 36.60 -50.16
N LYS A 209 -8.06 36.35 -50.42
CA LYS A 209 -7.30 37.04 -51.45
C LYS A 209 -7.91 36.84 -52.85
N GLU A 210 -8.26 35.60 -53.20
CA GLU A 210 -8.92 35.29 -54.49
C GLU A 210 -10.28 36.01 -54.63
N LEU A 211 -11.08 36.01 -53.57
CA LEU A 211 -12.37 36.71 -53.55
C LEU A 211 -12.21 38.22 -53.69
N LEU A 212 -11.26 38.82 -52.97
CA LEU A 212 -10.97 40.25 -53.06
C LEU A 212 -10.49 40.64 -54.47
N ASN A 213 -9.64 39.82 -55.08
CA ASN A 213 -9.18 40.02 -56.45
C ASN A 213 -10.32 39.96 -57.46
N THR A 214 -11.27 39.03 -57.26
CA THR A 214 -12.46 38.90 -58.11
C THR A 214 -13.35 40.13 -57.97
N ASN A 215 -13.69 40.52 -56.74
CA ASN A 215 -14.47 41.72 -56.47
C ASN A 215 -13.81 43.00 -57.01
N SER A 216 -12.47 43.11 -56.92
CA SER A 216 -11.73 44.25 -57.46
C SER A 216 -11.89 44.35 -58.98
N LYS A 217 -11.85 43.22 -59.69
CA LYS A 217 -12.10 43.18 -61.14
C LYS A 217 -13.54 43.53 -61.48
N ASP A 218 -14.50 43.03 -60.71
CA ASP A 218 -15.93 43.34 -60.93
C ASP A 218 -16.22 44.83 -60.70
N ILE A 219 -15.62 45.43 -59.67
CA ILE A 219 -15.70 46.88 -59.42
C ILE A 219 -15.10 47.66 -60.60
N GLU A 220 -13.93 47.25 -61.09
CA GLU A 220 -13.30 47.95 -62.22
C GLU A 220 -14.12 47.82 -63.49
N SER A 221 -14.66 46.64 -63.79
CA SER A 221 -15.59 46.42 -64.90
C SER A 221 -16.86 47.25 -64.76
N LEU A 222 -17.41 47.37 -63.55
CA LEU A 222 -18.58 48.21 -63.29
C LEU A 222 -18.26 49.70 -63.47
N LYS A 223 -17.08 50.16 -63.07
CA LYS A 223 -16.62 51.54 -63.34
C LYS A 223 -16.50 51.78 -64.85
N GLU A 224 -15.87 50.88 -65.60
CA GLU A 224 -15.76 50.97 -67.06
C GLU A 224 -17.15 51.03 -67.71
N HIS A 225 -18.08 50.18 -67.28
CA HIS A 225 -19.46 50.19 -67.78
C HIS A 225 -20.20 51.49 -67.44
N CYS A 226 -20.08 52.00 -66.22
CA CYS A 226 -20.64 53.30 -65.82
C CYS A 226 -20.04 54.45 -66.65
N GLN A 227 -18.74 54.42 -66.94
CA GLN A 227 -18.09 55.40 -67.81
C GLN A 227 -18.64 55.32 -69.24
N MET A 228 -18.79 54.12 -69.79
CA MET A 228 -19.41 53.92 -71.10
C MET A 228 -20.84 54.46 -71.16
N LEU A 229 -21.67 54.15 -70.17
CA LEU A 229 -23.05 54.66 -70.10
C LEU A 229 -23.08 56.19 -69.97
N THR A 230 -22.16 56.77 -69.20
CA THR A 230 -22.02 58.22 -69.05
C THR A 230 -21.64 58.87 -70.39
N GLU A 231 -20.72 58.26 -71.14
CA GLU A 231 -20.30 58.75 -72.45
C GLU A 231 -21.41 58.58 -73.51
N GLN A 232 -22.12 57.46 -73.53
CA GLN A 232 -23.29 57.26 -74.38
C GLN A 232 -24.37 58.30 -74.10
N PHE A 233 -24.70 58.54 -72.82
CA PHE A 233 -25.64 59.58 -72.42
C PHE A 233 -25.19 60.97 -72.91
N ARG A 234 -23.89 61.29 -72.80
CA ARG A 234 -23.30 62.54 -73.30
C ARG A 234 -23.44 62.66 -74.82
N GLN A 235 -23.19 61.59 -75.56
CA GLN A 235 -23.31 61.54 -77.02
C GLN A 235 -24.75 61.69 -77.47
N THR A 236 -25.68 60.91 -76.92
CA THR A 236 -27.12 61.03 -77.23
C THR A 236 -27.65 62.41 -76.88
N SER A 237 -27.26 62.98 -75.73
CA SER A 237 -27.62 64.35 -75.37
C SER A 237 -27.08 65.38 -76.38
N ALA A 238 -25.85 65.20 -76.87
CA ALA A 238 -25.26 66.08 -77.89
C ALA A 238 -25.93 65.91 -79.27
N GLU A 239 -26.31 64.69 -79.65
CA GLU A 239 -27.06 64.39 -80.87
C GLU A 239 -28.47 64.98 -80.81
N GLU A 240 -29.18 64.88 -79.69
CA GLU A 240 -30.48 65.52 -79.48
C GLU A 240 -30.38 67.05 -79.58
N ILE A 241 -29.36 67.65 -78.96
CA ILE A 241 -29.09 69.10 -79.08
C ILE A 241 -28.80 69.48 -80.55
N SER A 242 -28.02 68.68 -81.28
CA SER A 242 -27.69 68.95 -82.68
C SER A 242 -28.87 68.72 -83.64
N GLN A 243 -29.75 67.76 -83.35
CA GLN A 243 -31.02 67.57 -84.05
C GLN A 243 -32.00 68.72 -83.80
N MET A 244 -32.01 69.30 -82.60
CA MET A 244 -32.78 70.52 -82.33
C MET A 244 -32.25 71.74 -83.11
N ASP A 245 -30.94 71.91 -83.22
CA ASP A 245 -30.34 72.97 -84.06
C ASP A 245 -30.61 72.76 -85.56
N SER A 246 -30.59 71.50 -86.03
CA SER A 246 -30.90 71.15 -87.43
C SER A 246 -32.38 71.38 -87.76
N SER A 247 -33.27 71.13 -86.79
CA SER A 247 -34.72 71.34 -86.93
C SER A 247 -35.15 72.81 -86.85
N GLN A 248 -34.24 73.74 -86.51
CA GLN A 248 -34.51 75.19 -86.60
C GLN A 248 -34.22 75.79 -87.99
N THR A 249 -33.59 75.05 -88.92
CA THR A 249 -33.24 75.58 -90.26
C THR A 249 -34.33 75.33 -91.32
N ILE A 250 -35.32 74.48 -91.04
CA ILE A 250 -36.45 74.22 -91.94
C ILE A 250 -37.71 74.32 -91.07
N ILE A 251 -38.63 75.25 -91.38
CA ILE A 251 -39.88 75.60 -90.66
C ILE A 251 -39.74 76.86 -89.77
N VAL A 252 -39.83 78.06 -90.37
CA VAL A 252 -40.99 78.98 -90.34
C VAL A 252 -40.56 80.39 -90.82
N GLN A 253 -40.80 80.67 -92.11
CA GLN A 253 -41.29 81.99 -92.52
C GLN A 253 -42.77 82.08 -92.08
N ALA A 254 -43.06 82.90 -91.08
CA ALA A 254 -44.30 83.66 -90.85
C ALA A 254 -44.35 84.16 -89.39
N HIS A 255 -44.13 85.47 -89.25
CA HIS A 255 -44.30 86.34 -88.09
C HIS A 255 -45.81 86.68 -87.87
N PRO A 256 -46.23 87.45 -86.84
CA PRO A 256 -46.00 87.29 -85.40
C PRO A 256 -47.26 87.68 -84.55
N VAL A 257 -47.48 87.14 -83.34
CA VAL A 257 -48.18 87.90 -82.27
C VAL A 257 -47.63 87.51 -80.89
N ARG A 258 -47.43 88.54 -80.08
CA ARG A 258 -46.73 88.64 -78.79
C ARG A 258 -47.60 88.23 -77.58
N VAL A 259 -46.90 87.72 -76.54
CA VAL A 259 -47.03 88.08 -75.09
C VAL A 259 -48.26 87.47 -74.35
N GLN A 260 -48.22 86.90 -73.13
CA GLN A 260 -47.23 86.86 -72.04
C GLN A 260 -47.51 85.67 -71.09
N VAL A 261 -46.40 85.18 -70.53
CA VAL A 261 -46.15 84.39 -69.30
C VAL A 261 -47.25 84.36 -68.24
N ASN A 262 -47.51 83.15 -67.69
CA ASN A 262 -47.77 83.02 -66.25
C ASN A 262 -47.31 81.65 -65.69
N HIS A 263 -46.58 81.70 -64.58
CA HIS A 263 -45.89 80.59 -63.92
C HIS A 263 -46.77 79.85 -62.89
N HIS A 264 -46.71 78.51 -62.85
CA HIS A 264 -46.61 77.59 -61.67
C HIS A 264 -47.16 76.18 -62.00
N PRO A 265 -46.83 75.10 -61.25
CA PRO A 265 -45.89 74.96 -60.13
C PRO A 265 -44.84 73.84 -60.28
N GLN A 266 -43.76 73.96 -59.50
CA GLN A 266 -42.88 72.84 -59.14
C GLN A 266 -43.65 71.83 -58.27
N SER A 267 -43.49 70.54 -58.54
CA SER A 267 -43.77 69.49 -57.57
C SER A 267 -42.76 68.35 -57.72
N ALA A 268 -42.42 67.81 -56.56
CA ALA A 268 -41.81 66.51 -56.30
C ALA A 268 -40.28 66.48 -56.20
N PHE A 269 -39.78 66.68 -54.98
CA PHE A 269 -38.78 65.78 -54.41
C PHE A 269 -38.99 65.67 -52.88
N LYS A 270 -39.41 64.49 -52.42
CA LYS A 270 -39.23 64.04 -51.03
C LYS A 270 -38.04 63.08 -51.03
N PRO A 271 -36.99 63.30 -50.23
CA PRO A 271 -36.01 62.25 -49.93
C PRO A 271 -36.57 61.33 -48.85
N ILE A 272 -36.50 60.02 -49.09
CA ILE A 272 -36.71 58.98 -48.08
C ILE A 272 -35.45 58.89 -47.22
N LYS A 273 -35.68 58.80 -45.91
CA LYS A 273 -34.70 58.74 -44.82
C LYS A 273 -33.71 57.58 -44.98
N SER A 274 -32.45 57.87 -44.69
CA SER A 274 -31.47 56.88 -44.25
C SER A 274 -31.68 56.60 -42.76
N GLU A 275 -32.17 55.42 -42.41
CA GLU A 275 -31.99 54.86 -41.07
C GLU A 275 -30.60 54.21 -41.03
N GLN A 276 -29.71 54.83 -40.27
CA GLN A 276 -28.53 54.17 -39.74
C GLN A 276 -29.00 53.23 -38.62
N HIS A 277 -28.69 51.94 -38.75
CA HIS A 277 -28.74 51.02 -37.63
C HIS A 277 -27.31 50.76 -37.19
N ASP A 278 -27.02 51.18 -35.97
CA ASP A 278 -25.92 50.69 -35.16
C ASP A 278 -26.13 49.20 -34.86
N ASP A 279 -25.10 48.39 -35.13
CA ASP A 279 -24.46 47.41 -34.22
C ASP A 279 -23.37 46.61 -34.98
#